data_AF-A0A378VUW7-F1
#
_entry.id   AF-A0A378VUW7-F1
#
_cell.length_a   1.000
_cell.length_b   1.000
_cell.length_c   1.000
_cell.angle_alpha   90.00
_cell.angle_beta   90.00
_cell.angle_gamma   90.00
#
_symmetry.space_group_name_H-M   'P 1'
#
loop_
_entity.id
_entity.type
_entity.pdbx_description
1 polymer ?
#
loop_
_entity_poly.entity_id
_entity_poly.type
_entity_poly.pdbx_seq_one_letter_code
_entity_poly.pdbx_strand_id
1 'polypeptide(L)'
;MTDNRGFTLVELISVVLILSVLALIVYPSYRNYVEKAKINAVRAALLENAHFMEKFYLQNGRFKQTSTKWPSLPIKEAEGFCIRLNGIARGALDSKFMLKAVAIDKDKILLLLR
;
A
#
# COMPACT_ATOMS: atom_id res chain seq x y z
N MET A 1 -42.63 30.56 29.77
CA MET A 1 -42.16 31.46 28.69
C MET A 1 -41.00 30.78 28.02
N THR A 2 -41.23 30.18 26.86
CA THR A 2 -40.25 29.38 26.13
C THR A 2 -39.28 30.32 25.40
N ASP A 3 -38.04 30.35 25.86
CA ASP A 3 -36.91 31.07 25.25
C ASP A 3 -36.52 30.36 23.94
N ASN A 4 -37.08 30.83 22.82
CA ASN A 4 -36.70 30.38 21.48
C ASN A 4 -35.32 30.98 21.14
N ARG A 5 -34.26 30.29 21.56
CA ARG A 5 -32.87 30.61 21.17
C ARG A 5 -32.68 30.28 19.69
N GLY A 6 -32.93 31.27 18.83
CA GLY A 6 -32.68 31.19 17.41
C GLY A 6 -31.17 31.21 17.12
N PHE A 7 -30.74 30.34 16.20
CA PHE A 7 -29.37 30.28 15.68
C PHE A 7 -29.02 31.62 15.02
N THR A 8 -27.92 32.25 15.40
CA THR A 8 -27.52 33.54 14.80
C THR A 8 -26.68 33.33 13.55
N LEU A 9 -26.79 34.25 12.59
CA LEU A 9 -26.01 34.22 11.35
C LEU A 9 -24.50 34.32 11.63
N VAL A 10 -24.13 35.08 12.67
CA VAL A 10 -22.75 35.23 13.14
C VAL A 10 -22.19 33.93 13.70
N GLU A 11 -23.00 33.16 14.44
CA GLU A 11 -22.61 31.86 14.98
C GLU A 11 -22.30 30.88 13.84
N LEU A 12 -23.15 30.82 12.81
CA LEU A 12 -22.91 30.01 11.62
C LEU A 12 -21.59 30.40 10.90
N ILE A 13 -21.34 31.70 10.71
CA ILE A 13 -20.12 32.18 10.05
C ILE A 13 -18.88 31.77 10.84
N SER A 14 -18.90 31.89 12.17
CA SER A 14 -17.76 31.49 13.01
C SER A 14 -17.49 29.98 12.97
N VAL A 15 -18.54 29.16 12.92
CA VAL A 15 -18.41 27.69 12.81
C VAL A 15 -17.80 27.30 11.46
N VAL A 16 -18.30 27.88 10.35
CA VAL A 16 -17.77 27.61 9.01
C VAL A 16 -16.31 28.08 8.88
N LEU A 17 -15.96 29.22 9.48
CA LEU A 17 -14.59 29.72 9.53
C LEU A 17 -13.65 28.69 10.17
N ILE A 18 -14.00 28.18 11.36
CA ILE A 18 -13.18 27.20 12.08
C ILE A 18 -13.08 25.88 11.28
N LEU A 19 -14.18 25.41 10.69
CA LEU A 19 -14.20 24.18 9.88
C LEU A 19 -13.31 24.28 8.64
N SER A 20 -13.26 25.45 7.99
CA SER A 20 -12.41 25.67 6.81
C SER A 20 -10.91 25.53 7.13
N VAL A 21 -10.48 26.08 8.28
CA VAL A 21 -9.09 25.99 8.74
C VAL A 21 -8.74 24.54 9.09
N LEU A 22 -9.65 23.83 9.78
CA LEU A 22 -9.47 22.42 10.14
C LEU A 22 -9.38 21.52 8.90
N ALA A 23 -10.24 21.74 7.91
CA ALA A 23 -10.27 20.94 6.68
C ALA A 23 -8.92 20.98 5.93
N LEU A 24 -8.23 22.13 5.96
CA LEU A 24 -6.94 22.32 5.31
C LEU A 24 -5.84 21.44 5.92
N ILE A 25 -5.89 21.19 7.24
CA ILE A 25 -4.92 20.37 7.96
C ILE A 25 -5.28 18.88 7.86
N VAL A 26 -6.57 18.56 7.98
CA VAL A 26 -7.06 17.17 8.02
C VAL A 26 -6.89 16.47 6.66
N TYR A 27 -7.11 17.19 5.57
CA TYR A 27 -7.10 16.61 4.23
C TYR A 27 -5.78 15.93 3.81
N PRO A 28 -4.60 16.58 3.87
CA PRO A 28 -3.33 15.92 3.52
C PRO A 28 -2.97 14.80 4.50
N SER A 29 -3.33 14.95 5.79
CA SER A 29 -3.06 13.94 6.83
C SER A 29 -3.76 12.61 6.54
N TYR A 30 -5.04 12.68 6.15
CA TYR A 30 -5.82 11.49 5.81
C TYR A 30 -5.25 10.74 4.58
N ARG A 31 -4.83 11.47 3.54
CA ARG A 31 -4.22 10.88 2.34
C ARG A 31 -2.93 10.11 2.69
N ASN A 32 -2.05 10.72 3.47
CA ASN A 32 -0.80 10.09 3.90
C ASN A 32 -1.04 8.84 4.75
N TYR A 33 -2.08 8.84 5.60
CA TYR A 33 -2.44 7.68 6.41
C TYR A 33 -2.87 6.48 5.55
N VAL A 34 -3.75 6.71 4.58
CA VAL A 34 -4.23 5.66 3.67
C VAL A 34 -3.08 5.11 2.82
N GLU A 35 -2.17 5.95 2.34
CA GLU A 35 -1.00 5.49 1.59
C GLU A 35 -0.08 4.59 2.44
N LYS A 36 0.22 5.01 3.67
CA LYS A 36 1.01 4.19 4.61
C LYS A 36 0.31 2.86 4.92
N ALA A 37 -1.00 2.86 5.09
CA ALA A 37 -1.79 1.66 5.30
C ALA A 37 -1.66 0.68 4.12
N LYS A 38 -1.74 1.19 2.87
CA LYS A 38 -1.51 0.38 1.66
C LYS A 38 -0.11 -0.22 1.62
N ILE A 39 0.93 0.59 1.90
CA ILE A 39 2.31 0.08 1.95
C ILE A 39 2.47 -1.03 3.00
N ASN A 40 1.83 -0.87 4.17
CA ASN A 40 1.86 -1.88 5.22
C ASN A 40 1.15 -3.18 4.80
N ALA A 41 0.00 -3.09 4.13
CA ALA A 41 -0.71 -4.25 3.59
C ALA A 41 0.13 -4.97 2.50
N VAL A 42 0.78 -4.22 1.60
CA VAL A 42 1.70 -4.79 0.60
C VAL A 42 2.90 -5.46 1.26
N ARG A 43 3.46 -4.88 2.34
CA ARG A 43 4.52 -5.51 3.13
C ARG A 43 4.07 -6.82 3.76
N ALA A 44 2.84 -6.89 4.27
CA ALA A 44 2.29 -8.14 4.80
C ALA A 44 2.18 -9.21 3.70
N ALA A 45 1.67 -8.85 2.51
CA ALA A 45 1.61 -9.76 1.37
C ALA A 45 3.01 -10.20 0.87
N LEU A 46 4.01 -9.32 0.95
CA LEU A 46 5.41 -9.66 0.64
C LEU A 46 5.99 -10.66 1.65
N LEU A 47 5.70 -10.50 2.94
CA LEU A 47 6.13 -11.42 4.00
C LEU A 47 5.47 -12.80 3.85
N GLU A 48 4.18 -12.86 3.52
CA GLU A 48 3.49 -14.12 3.24
C GLU A 48 4.12 -14.86 2.06
N ASN A 49 4.41 -14.14 0.97
CA ASN A 49 5.13 -14.69 -0.17
C ASN A 49 6.56 -15.14 0.19
N ALA A 50 7.27 -14.39 1.03
CA ALA A 50 8.59 -14.79 1.51
C ALA A 50 8.51 -16.11 2.29
N HIS A 51 7.51 -16.24 3.16
CA HIS A 51 7.30 -17.47 3.93
C HIS A 51 6.95 -18.67 3.03
N PHE A 52 6.18 -18.44 1.96
CA PHE A 52 5.96 -19.45 0.92
C PHE A 52 7.27 -19.87 0.23
N MET A 53 8.14 -18.92 -0.11
CA MET A 53 9.44 -19.22 -0.73
C MET A 53 10.35 -20.02 0.21
N GLU A 54 10.34 -19.73 1.51
CA GLU A 54 11.06 -20.51 2.51
C GLU A 54 10.56 -21.95 2.58
N LYS A 55 9.24 -22.15 2.63
CA LYS A 55 8.64 -23.50 2.57
C LYS A 55 9.03 -24.23 1.29
N PHE A 56 9.02 -23.53 0.15
CA PHE A 56 9.44 -24.11 -1.12
C PHE A 56 10.91 -24.53 -1.10
N TYR A 57 11.78 -23.73 -0.48
CA TYR A 57 13.19 -24.05 -0.29
C TYR A 57 13.40 -25.28 0.59
N LEU A 58 12.66 -25.41 1.69
CA LEU A 58 12.72 -26.59 2.56
C LEU A 58 12.33 -27.88 1.83
N GLN A 59 11.39 -27.80 0.88
CA GLN A 59 10.94 -28.96 0.11
C GLN A 59 11.86 -29.31 -1.07
N ASN A 60 12.46 -28.32 -1.72
CA ASN A 60 13.19 -28.51 -2.98
C ASN A 60 14.71 -28.26 -2.89
N GLY A 61 15.20 -27.71 -1.77
CA GLY A 61 16.59 -27.27 -1.58
C GLY A 61 17.00 -26.04 -2.40
N ARG A 62 16.05 -25.39 -3.09
CA ARG A 62 16.29 -24.24 -3.99
C ARG A 62 15.07 -23.33 -4.07
N PHE A 63 15.28 -22.04 -4.31
CA PHE A 63 14.17 -21.08 -4.51
C PHE A 63 13.61 -21.07 -5.93
N LYS A 64 14.31 -21.66 -6.90
CA LYS A 64 13.85 -21.72 -8.29
C LYS A 64 13.07 -23.01 -8.54
N GLN A 65 12.00 -22.92 -9.32
CA GLN A 65 11.25 -24.10 -9.75
C GLN A 65 12.04 -24.87 -10.83
N THR A 66 12.70 -24.14 -11.72
CA THR A 66 13.57 -24.68 -12.78
C THR A 66 14.72 -23.72 -13.03
N SER A 67 15.76 -24.13 -13.75
CA SER A 67 16.92 -23.28 -14.08
C SER A 67 16.55 -21.92 -14.70
N THR A 68 15.39 -21.81 -15.35
CA THR A 68 14.91 -20.60 -16.03
C THR A 68 13.58 -20.06 -15.50
N LYS A 69 12.98 -20.69 -14.48
CA LYS A 69 11.63 -20.34 -14.02
C LYS A 69 11.51 -20.27 -12.50
N TRP A 70 10.87 -19.20 -12.04
CA TRP A 70 10.47 -18.99 -10.65
C TRP A 70 9.17 -19.74 -10.32
N PRO A 71 8.98 -20.20 -9.07
CA PRO A 71 7.71 -20.77 -8.62
C PRO A 71 6.60 -19.71 -8.65
N SER A 72 5.35 -20.15 -8.80
CA SER A 72 4.20 -19.24 -8.75
C SER A 72 3.94 -18.79 -7.32
N LEU A 73 3.97 -17.48 -7.09
CA LEU A 73 3.59 -16.89 -5.80
C LEU A 73 2.09 -17.05 -5.53
N PRO A 74 1.68 -17.32 -4.28
CA PRO A 74 0.27 -17.38 -3.89
C PRO A 74 -0.41 -16.02 -4.05
N ILE A 75 0.25 -14.94 -3.62
CA ILE A 75 -0.28 -13.58 -3.71
C ILE A 75 0.48 -12.81 -4.79
N LYS A 76 -0.17 -12.58 -5.93
CA LYS A 76 0.42 -11.86 -7.08
C LYS A 76 0.10 -10.37 -7.07
N GLU A 77 -0.97 -9.97 -6.39
CA GLU A 77 -1.45 -8.60 -6.33
C GLU A 77 -2.02 -8.30 -4.95
N ALA A 78 -1.74 -7.10 -4.42
CA ALA A 78 -2.24 -6.62 -3.15
C ALA A 78 -2.39 -5.09 -3.18
N GLU A 79 -3.54 -4.55 -2.79
CA GLU A 79 -3.78 -3.10 -2.62
C GLU A 79 -3.38 -2.22 -3.83
N GLY A 80 -3.53 -2.74 -5.05
CA GLY A 80 -3.14 -2.04 -6.28
C GLY A 80 -1.66 -2.11 -6.64
N PHE A 81 -0.90 -3.02 -6.00
CA PHE A 81 0.48 -3.35 -6.34
C PHE A 81 0.57 -4.77 -6.87
N CYS A 82 1.30 -4.96 -7.97
CA CYS A 82 1.70 -6.29 -8.43
C CYS A 82 3.01 -6.72 -7.77
N ILE A 83 3.04 -7.95 -7.25
CA ILE A 83 4.18 -8.55 -6.56
C ILE A 83 4.83 -9.56 -7.50
N ARG A 84 6.13 -9.41 -7.73
CA ARG A 84 6.91 -10.29 -8.60
C ARG A 84 8.28 -10.59 -7.99
N LEU A 85 8.86 -11.72 -8.34
CA LEU A 85 10.27 -11.98 -8.08
C LEU A 85 11.13 -11.05 -8.93
N ASN A 86 12.12 -10.42 -8.31
CA ASN A 86 13.01 -9.48 -8.95
C ASN A 86 14.18 -10.23 -9.60
N GLY A 87 14.41 -9.96 -10.88
CA GLY A 87 15.43 -10.62 -11.69
C GLY A 87 14.94 -11.88 -12.40
N ILE A 88 15.70 -12.30 -13.41
CA ILE A 88 15.45 -13.54 -14.15
C ILE A 88 15.93 -14.74 -13.33
N ALA A 89 15.28 -15.90 -13.45
CA ALA A 89 15.68 -17.11 -12.74
C ALA A 89 16.97 -17.73 -13.32
N ARG A 90 17.25 -17.48 -14.61
CA ARG A 90 18.46 -17.99 -15.28
C ARG A 90 19.71 -17.36 -14.68
N GLY A 91 20.57 -18.20 -14.10
CA GLY A 91 21.81 -17.76 -13.45
C GLY A 91 21.61 -17.13 -12.06
N ALA A 92 20.38 -17.09 -11.54
CA ALA A 92 20.15 -16.66 -10.17
C ALA A 92 20.66 -17.71 -9.18
N LEU A 93 21.21 -17.25 -8.05
CA LEU A 93 21.66 -18.10 -6.95
C LEU A 93 20.50 -18.93 -6.38
N ASP A 94 20.75 -20.20 -6.07
CA ASP A 94 19.71 -21.10 -5.55
C ASP A 94 19.23 -20.73 -4.13
N SER A 95 20.05 -19.99 -3.38
CA SER A 95 19.84 -19.57 -1.98
C SER A 95 19.42 -18.11 -1.81
N LYS A 96 19.18 -17.36 -2.89
CA LYS A 96 18.78 -15.95 -2.80
C LYS A 96 17.59 -15.65 -3.70
N PHE A 97 16.63 -14.94 -3.15
CA PHE A 97 15.52 -14.35 -3.89
C PHE A 97 15.32 -12.90 -3.47
N MET A 98 14.66 -12.11 -4.31
CA MET A 98 14.16 -10.79 -3.94
C MET A 98 12.74 -10.64 -4.47
N LEU A 99 11.85 -10.12 -3.64
CA LEU A 99 10.48 -9.79 -4.03
C LEU A 99 10.40 -8.28 -4.29
N LYS A 100 9.67 -7.89 -5.33
CA LYS A 100 9.42 -6.50 -5.69
C LYS A 100 7.92 -6.30 -5.85
N ALA A 101 7.38 -5.33 -5.12
CA ALA A 101 6.03 -4.82 -5.34
C ALA A 101 6.09 -3.55 -6.21
N VAL A 102 5.24 -3.46 -7.23
CA VAL A 102 5.15 -2.31 -8.14
C VAL A 102 3.70 -1.88 -8.26
N ALA A 103 3.42 -0.60 -8.03
CA ALA A 103 2.08 -0.04 -8.22
C ALA A 103 1.59 -0.29 -9.65
N ILE A 104 0.36 -0.78 -9.78
CA ILE A 104 -0.29 -1.08 -11.06
C ILE A 104 -0.63 0.23 -11.78
N ASP A 105 -1.13 1.20 -11.02
CA ASP A 105 -1.42 2.55 -11.51
C ASP A 105 -0.26 3.48 -11.18
N LYS A 106 0.54 3.82 -12.19
CA LYS A 106 1.66 4.77 -12.04
C LYS A 106 1.21 6.23 -12.12
N ASP A 107 0.06 6.49 -12.73
CA ASP A 107 -0.45 7.83 -13.03
C ASP A 107 -0.92 8.59 -11.77
N LYS A 108 -1.44 7.90 -10.75
CA LYS A 108 -1.79 8.54 -9.46
C LYS A 108 -0.61 9.11 -8.68
N ILE A 109 0.59 8.54 -8.81
CA ILE A 109 1.78 8.95 -8.05
C ILE A 109 2.32 10.30 -8.56
N LEU A 110 2.19 10.56 -9.86
CA LEU A 110 2.67 11.81 -10.47
C LEU A 110 1.78 13.02 -10.13
N LEU A 111 0.49 12.80 -9.85
CA LEU A 111 -0.48 13.84 -9.54
C LEU A 111 -0.46 14.32 -8.07
N LEU A 112 0.30 13.67 -7.19
CA LEU A 112 0.46 14.10 -5.79
C LEU A 112 1.67 15.03 -5.59
N LEU A 113 2.48 15.23 -6.63
CA LEU A 113 3.67 16.09 -6.66
C LEU A 113 3.46 17.41 -7.43
N ARG A 114 2.23 17.73 -7.82
CA ARG A 114 1.85 19.01 -8.43
C ARG A 114 0.75 19.70 -7.65
#